data_AF-A0A1X2IXU7-F1
#
_entry.id   AF-A0A1X2IXU7-F1
#
_cell.length_a   1.000
_cell.length_b   1.000
_cell.length_c   1.000
_cell.angle_alpha   90.00
_cell.angle_beta   90.00
_cell.angle_gamma   90.00
#
_symmetry.space_group_name_H-M   'P 1'
#
loop_
_entity.id
_entity.type
_entity.pdbx_description
1 polymer ?
#
loop_
_entity_poly.entity_id
_entity_poly.type
_entity_poly.pdbx_seq_one_letter_code
_entity_poly.pdbx_strand_id
1 'polypeptide(L)'
;MDSHQYQQHYYHSCQQQPQQQQQRQQLQRTQMTGDYHQYQRQSAYNYTWLVFKNEQWQPFDRDNQMKLEANIACGGTFVDICDSLFPGVKRVRVFPRNNYLSYLGVKYRLSRVLQPDAWGCLA
;
A
#
# COMPACT_ATOMS: atom_id res chain seq x y z
N MET A 1 -36.11 -34.18 22.48
CA MET A 1 -35.81 -33.33 21.31
C MET A 1 -35.54 -34.25 20.14
N ASP A 2 -36.30 -34.10 19.07
CA ASP A 2 -36.29 -35.03 17.95
C ASP A 2 -35.06 -34.82 17.05
N SER A 3 -34.41 -35.91 16.61
CA SER A 3 -33.15 -35.88 15.85
C SER A 3 -33.27 -35.05 14.56
N HIS A 4 -34.47 -34.98 13.97
CA HIS A 4 -34.76 -34.21 12.77
C HIS A 4 -34.74 -32.69 12.99
N GLN A 5 -35.08 -32.20 14.18
CA GLN A 5 -35.02 -30.76 14.47
C GLN A 5 -33.59 -30.25 14.63
N TYR A 6 -32.70 -31.07 15.20
CA TYR A 6 -31.29 -30.70 15.38
C TYR A 6 -30.57 -30.55 14.03
N GLN A 7 -30.90 -31.44 13.09
CA GLN A 7 -30.30 -31.43 11.76
C GLN A 7 -30.79 -30.24 10.91
N GLN A 8 -32.07 -29.87 11.01
CA GLN A 8 -32.63 -28.66 10.38
C GLN A 8 -31.93 -27.39 10.90
N HIS A 9 -31.72 -27.29 12.21
CA HIS A 9 -31.08 -26.11 12.82
C HIS A 9 -29.61 -25.96 12.40
N TYR A 10 -28.90 -27.07 12.20
CA TYR A 10 -27.52 -27.07 11.74
C TYR A 10 -27.41 -26.62 10.26
N TYR A 11 -28.28 -27.12 9.39
CA TYR A 11 -28.32 -26.69 7.99
C TYR A 11 -28.69 -25.21 7.83
N HIS A 12 -29.60 -24.69 8.66
CA HIS A 12 -29.99 -23.27 8.64
C HIS A 12 -28.86 -22.35 9.14
N SER A 13 -28.08 -22.78 10.14
CA SER A 13 -26.96 -22.00 10.69
C SER A 13 -25.77 -21.95 9.74
N CYS A 14 -25.46 -23.04 9.03
CA CYS A 14 -24.34 -23.09 8.08
C CYS A 14 -24.57 -22.26 6.81
N GLN A 15 -25.82 -22.05 6.39
CA GLN A 15 -26.13 -21.23 5.20
C GLN A 15 -26.07 -19.72 5.45
N GLN A 16 -26.19 -19.24 6.69
CA GLN A 16 -26.18 -17.80 7.00
C GLN A 16 -24.78 -17.19 7.21
N GLN A 17 -23.76 -18.01 7.50
CA GLN A 17 -22.39 -17.54 7.77
C GLN A 17 -21.70 -16.82 6.60
N PRO A 18 -21.82 -17.23 5.31
CA PRO A 18 -21.09 -16.55 4.24
C PRO A 18 -21.63 -15.15 3.92
N GLN A 19 -22.92 -14.87 4.16
CA GLN A 19 -23.53 -13.58 3.80
C GLN A 19 -23.12 -12.43 4.74
N GLN A 20 -23.06 -12.67 6.06
CA GLN A 20 -22.58 -11.64 7.01
C GLN A 20 -21.11 -11.28 6.79
N GLN A 21 -20.28 -12.26 6.40
CA GLN A 21 -18.86 -12.02 6.15
C GLN A 21 -18.63 -11.20 4.86
N GLN A 22 -19.45 -11.42 3.82
CA GLN A 22 -19.42 -10.60 2.60
C GLN A 22 -19.88 -9.15 2.86
N GLN A 23 -20.89 -8.95 3.71
CA GLN A 23 -21.36 -7.60 4.07
C GLN A 23 -20.29 -6.81 4.86
N ARG A 24 -19.53 -7.47 5.74
CA ARG A 24 -18.39 -6.85 6.45
C ARG A 24 -17.25 -6.45 5.50
N GLN A 25 -16.97 -7.23 4.46
CA GLN A 25 -15.95 -6.86 3.45
C GLN A 25 -16.38 -5.69 2.57
N GLN A 26 -17.69 -5.56 2.29
CA GLN A 26 -18.21 -4.42 1.52
C GLN A 26 -18.21 -3.12 2.33
N LEU A 27 -18.56 -3.16 3.62
CA LEU A 27 -18.50 -1.99 4.52
C LEU A 27 -17.08 -1.41 4.69
N GLN A 28 -16.03 -2.25 4.66
CA GLN A 28 -14.65 -1.76 4.66
C GLN A 28 -14.23 -1.13 3.31
N ARG A 29 -14.86 -1.53 2.20
CA ARG A 29 -14.54 -1.01 0.87
C ARG A 29 -15.14 0.39 0.65
N THR A 30 -16.25 0.74 1.30
CA THR A 30 -16.96 2.02 1.09
C THR A 30 -16.36 3.22 1.86
N GLN A 31 -15.41 3.02 2.77
CA GLN A 31 -14.82 4.13 3.55
C GLN A 31 -13.56 4.75 2.94
N MET A 32 -13.09 4.26 1.79
CA MET A 32 -11.82 4.70 1.20
C MET A 32 -11.99 5.42 -0.14
N THR A 33 -13.02 6.27 -0.28
CA THR A 33 -13.20 7.12 -1.48
C THR A 33 -13.41 8.61 -1.18
N GLY A 34 -13.34 9.03 0.09
CA GLY A 34 -13.68 10.41 0.50
C GLY A 34 -12.55 11.43 0.52
N ASP A 35 -11.28 11.03 0.67
CA ASP A 35 -10.21 11.98 1.06
C ASP A 35 -9.03 12.07 0.05
N TYR A 36 -9.18 11.58 -1.18
CA TYR A 36 -8.11 11.72 -2.17
C TYR A 36 -7.98 13.13 -2.75
N HIS A 37 -8.97 13.98 -2.54
CA HIS A 37 -8.99 15.34 -3.09
C HIS A 37 -8.30 16.38 -2.18
N GLN A 38 -7.85 15.99 -0.98
CA GLN A 38 -7.16 16.88 -0.03
C GLN A 38 -5.67 16.54 0.17
N TYR A 39 -5.00 15.97 -0.82
CA TYR A 39 -3.52 15.91 -0.87
C TYR A 39 -2.91 16.91 -1.87
N GLN A 40 -3.71 17.85 -2.37
CA GLN A 40 -3.26 18.89 -3.31
C GLN A 40 -2.67 20.14 -2.66
N ARG A 41 -2.63 20.23 -1.33
CA ARG A 41 -1.79 21.25 -0.67
C ARG A 41 -0.42 20.65 -0.46
N GLN A 42 0.56 21.21 -1.17
CA GLN A 42 2.00 21.00 -1.09
C GLN A 42 2.49 21.17 0.36
N SER A 43 2.17 20.21 1.22
CA SER A 43 2.94 19.96 2.44
C SER A 43 4.29 19.51 1.94
N ALA A 44 5.33 20.21 2.38
CA ALA A 44 6.71 19.87 2.07
C ALA A 44 6.92 18.38 2.38
N TYR A 45 6.92 17.54 1.35
CA TYR A 45 7.24 16.13 1.49
C TYR A 45 8.70 16.08 1.90
N ASN A 46 8.94 16.02 3.21
CA ASN A 46 10.26 15.97 3.81
C ASN A 46 10.85 14.57 3.66
N TYR A 47 10.57 13.87 2.56
CA TYR A 47 11.05 12.52 2.31
C TYR A 47 11.33 12.25 0.84
N THR A 48 12.21 11.31 0.58
CA THR A 48 12.52 10.80 -0.76
C THR A 48 12.77 9.31 -0.71
N TRP A 49 12.03 8.58 -1.52
CA TRP A 49 12.21 7.16 -1.78
C TRP A 49 13.23 6.96 -2.89
N LEU A 50 14.22 6.12 -2.61
CA LEU A 50 15.36 5.83 -3.47
C LEU A 50 15.49 4.32 -3.67
N VAL A 51 15.83 3.89 -4.88
CA VAL A 51 16.28 2.52 -5.17
C VAL A 51 17.78 2.52 -5.40
N PHE A 52 18.47 1.49 -4.88
CA PHE A 52 19.87 1.25 -5.23
C PHE A 52 19.95 0.43 -6.52
N LYS A 53 20.31 1.07 -7.63
CA LYS A 53 20.41 0.46 -8.97
C LYS A 53 21.60 1.06 -9.71
N ASN A 54 22.31 0.24 -10.48
CA ASN A 54 23.52 0.65 -11.20
C ASN A 54 24.54 1.34 -10.28
N GLU A 55 24.77 0.75 -9.10
CA GLU A 55 25.71 1.25 -8.08
C GLU A 55 25.38 2.64 -7.50
N GLN A 56 24.16 3.12 -7.71
CA GLN A 56 23.74 4.46 -7.32
C GLN A 56 22.36 4.46 -6.66
N TRP A 57 22.15 5.39 -5.73
CA TRP A 57 20.82 5.68 -5.20
C TRP A 57 20.08 6.62 -6.17
N GLN A 58 18.95 6.17 -6.69
CA GLN A 58 18.16 6.91 -7.69
C GLN A 58 16.75 7.15 -7.15
N PRO A 59 16.22 8.38 -7.25
CA PRO A 59 14.87 8.69 -6.80
C PRO A 59 13.83 8.13 -7.76
N PHE A 60 12.74 7.58 -7.20
CA PHE A 60 11.55 7.26 -8.00
C PHE A 60 10.87 8.52 -8.53
N ASP A 61 10.05 8.33 -9.56
CA ASP A 61 9.17 9.36 -10.11
C ASP A 61 8.26 9.93 -9.02
N ARG A 62 7.95 11.23 -9.13
CA ARG A 62 7.18 11.98 -8.12
C ARG A 62 5.85 11.31 -7.75
N ASP A 63 5.14 10.74 -8.71
CA ASP A 63 3.87 10.07 -8.46
C ASP A 63 4.04 8.78 -7.64
N ASN A 64 5.17 8.10 -7.81
CA ASN A 64 5.49 6.89 -7.05
C ASN A 64 5.97 7.22 -5.64
N GLN A 65 6.61 8.37 -5.42
CA GLN A 65 6.93 8.90 -4.08
C GLN A 65 5.68 8.96 -3.20
N MET A 66 4.58 9.51 -3.75
CA MET A 66 3.31 9.65 -3.02
C MET A 66 2.64 8.30 -2.76
N LYS A 67 2.63 7.40 -3.76
CA LYS A 67 2.05 6.06 -3.62
C LYS A 67 2.75 5.22 -2.55
N LEU A 68 4.08 5.29 -2.49
CA LEU A 68 4.88 4.58 -1.50
C LEU A 68 4.59 5.08 -0.08
N GLU A 69 4.46 6.40 0.10
CA GLU A 69 4.12 6.97 1.40
C GLU A 69 2.70 6.59 1.83
N ALA A 70 1.72 6.75 0.94
CA ALA A 70 0.34 6.39 1.22
C ALA A 70 0.22 4.90 1.60
N ASN A 71 0.99 4.03 0.95
CA ASN A 71 1.03 2.60 1.29
C ASN A 71 1.54 2.34 2.71
N ILE A 72 2.58 3.06 3.16
CA ILE A 72 3.03 2.95 4.55
C ILE A 72 1.96 3.45 5.52
N ALA A 73 1.39 4.62 5.24
CA ALA A 73 0.40 5.26 6.09
C ALA A 73 -0.85 4.38 6.31
N CYS A 74 -1.29 3.64 5.29
CA CYS A 74 -2.44 2.74 5.39
C CYS A 74 -2.10 1.32 5.89
N GLY A 75 -0.86 1.04 6.29
CA GLY A 75 -0.47 -0.30 6.75
C GLY A 75 -0.32 -1.32 5.62
N GLY A 76 -0.16 -0.88 4.36
CA GLY A 76 0.02 -1.75 3.21
C GLY A 76 1.30 -2.58 3.26
N THR A 77 1.24 -3.77 2.63
CA THR A 77 2.38 -4.69 2.52
C THR A 77 3.25 -4.40 1.30
N PHE A 78 2.60 -4.15 0.15
CA PHE A 78 3.27 -3.85 -1.10
C PHE A 78 2.44 -2.89 -1.95
N VAL A 79 3.09 -2.26 -2.92
CA VAL A 79 2.47 -1.47 -3.97
C VAL A 79 3.14 -1.78 -5.30
N ASP A 80 2.33 -1.97 -6.35
CA ASP A 80 2.84 -2.07 -7.71
C ASP A 80 2.96 -0.65 -8.30
N ILE A 81 4.15 -0.26 -8.74
CA ILE A 81 4.43 1.05 -9.36
C ILE A 81 4.85 0.90 -10.83
N CYS A 82 4.64 1.93 -11.64
CA CYS A 82 5.25 2.07 -12.97
C CYS A 82 6.20 3.25 -12.88
N ASP A 83 7.48 3.04 -13.14
CA ASP A 83 8.52 4.02 -12.85
C ASP A 83 9.56 4.07 -13.98
N SER A 84 10.02 5.27 -14.31
CA SER A 84 10.96 5.54 -15.39
C SER A 84 12.30 4.80 -15.22
N LEU A 85 12.68 4.44 -13.98
CA LEU A 85 13.87 3.65 -13.68
C LEU A 85 13.79 2.20 -14.21
N PHE A 86 12.61 1.72 -14.60
CA PHE A 86 12.36 0.37 -15.10
C PHE A 86 11.69 0.40 -16.48
N PRO A 87 12.42 0.82 -17.53
CA PRO A 87 11.84 0.99 -18.86
C PRO A 87 11.31 -0.34 -19.41
N GLY A 88 10.15 -0.28 -20.07
CA GLY A 88 9.49 -1.46 -20.66
C GLY A 88 8.75 -2.35 -19.66
N VAL A 89 8.72 -1.99 -18.38
CA VAL A 89 8.11 -2.80 -17.32
C VAL A 89 6.78 -2.18 -16.94
N LYS A 90 5.69 -2.95 -17.09
CA LYS A 90 4.35 -2.44 -16.76
C LYS A 90 4.22 -2.07 -15.29
N ARG A 91 4.78 -2.92 -14.41
CA ARG A 91 4.68 -2.78 -12.95
C ARG A 91 5.88 -3.40 -12.24
N VAL A 92 6.38 -2.72 -11.22
CA VAL A 92 7.40 -3.16 -10.27
C VAL A 92 6.77 -3.25 -8.90
N ARG A 93 6.92 -4.39 -8.23
CA ARG A 93 6.36 -4.58 -6.89
C ARG A 93 7.35 -4.09 -5.84
N VAL A 94 6.94 -3.09 -5.07
CA VAL A 94 7.72 -2.50 -3.99
C VAL A 94 7.13 -2.93 -2.66
N PHE A 95 8.00 -3.23 -1.69
CA PHE A 95 7.67 -3.61 -0.31
C PHE A 95 8.26 -2.55 0.62
N PRO A 96 7.58 -1.40 0.83
CA PRO A 96 8.16 -0.24 1.49
C PRO A 96 8.63 -0.53 2.92
N ARG A 97 7.83 -1.28 3.70
CA ARG A 97 8.15 -1.65 5.09
C ARG A 97 9.36 -2.58 5.21
N ASN A 98 9.61 -3.39 4.19
CA ASN A 98 10.74 -4.32 4.17
C ASN A 98 11.96 -3.74 3.45
N ASN A 99 11.89 -2.49 3.00
CA ASN A 99 12.98 -1.78 2.33
C ASN A 99 13.54 -2.52 1.10
N TYR A 100 12.65 -3.08 0.28
CA TYR A 100 13.06 -3.66 -1.00
C TYR A 100 11.98 -3.56 -2.08
N LEU A 101 12.40 -3.78 -3.32
CA LEU A 101 11.51 -4.09 -4.42
C LEU A 101 11.94 -5.38 -5.12
N SER A 102 10.99 -6.03 -5.77
CA SER A 102 11.22 -7.21 -6.59
C SER A 102 11.07 -6.84 -8.06
N TYR A 103 12.14 -7.06 -8.83
CA TYR A 103 12.20 -6.78 -10.25
C TYR A 103 12.91 -7.92 -10.98
N LEU A 104 12.20 -8.58 -11.91
CA LEU A 104 12.69 -9.74 -12.67
C LEU A 104 13.29 -10.87 -11.80
N GLY A 105 12.70 -11.11 -10.63
CA GLY A 105 13.18 -12.11 -9.67
C GLY A 105 14.37 -11.65 -8.81
N VAL A 106 14.88 -10.44 -9.03
CA VAL A 106 15.97 -9.85 -8.25
C VAL A 106 15.41 -8.87 -7.21
N LYS A 107 15.99 -8.93 -6.01
CA LYS A 107 15.65 -8.02 -4.90
C LYS A 107 16.59 -6.80 -4.92
N TYR A 108 16.03 -5.62 -5.08
CA TYR A 108 16.78 -4.36 -5.03
C TYR A 108 16.57 -3.68 -3.68
N ARG A 109 17.61 -3.00 -3.17
CA ARG A 109 17.55 -2.25 -1.91
C ARG A 109 16.77 -0.96 -2.11
N LEU A 110 15.96 -0.63 -1.12
CA LEU A 110 15.16 0.58 -1.07
C LEU A 110 15.58 1.42 0.15
N SER A 111 15.51 2.73 0.04
CA SER A 111 15.71 3.65 1.16
C SER A 111 14.65 4.75 1.13
N ARG A 112 14.22 5.18 2.32
CA ARG A 112 13.42 6.38 2.53
C ARG A 112 14.26 7.37 3.33
N VAL A 113 14.63 8.48 2.70
CA VAL A 113 15.45 9.52 3.35
C VAL A 113 14.54 10.66 3.74
N LEU A 114 14.65 11.15 4.98
CA LEU A 114 13.98 12.37 5.39
C LEU A 114 14.82 13.57 4.93
N GLN A 115 14.20 14.49 4.20
CA GLN A 115 14.81 15.78 3.86
C GLN A 115 14.57 16.74 5.05
N PRO A 116 15.60 17.41 5.58
CA PRO A 116 15.38 18.44 6.58
C PRO A 116 14.47 19.53 5.99
N ASP A 117 13.54 20.02 6.79
CA ASP A 117 12.76 21.19 6.43
C ASP A 117 13.72 22.37 6.25
N ALA A 118 13.57 23.09 5.13
CA ALA A 118 14.43 24.22 4.76
C ALA A 118 14.32 25.43 5.73
N TRP A 119 13.76 25.24 6.93
CA TRP A 119 13.40 26.28 7.90
C TRP A 119 14.08 26.14 9.27
N GLY A 120 14.94 25.14 9.48
CA GLY A 120 15.69 24.96 10.73
C GLY A 120 16.89 25.91 10.94
N CYS A 121 17.20 26.79 9.98
CA CYS A 121 18.32 27.74 10.06
C CYS A 121 17.83 29.18 10.29
N LEU A 122 17.20 29.44 11.42
CA LEU A 122 17.18 30.77 12.05
C LEU A 122 17.41 30.54 13.55
N ALA A 123 18.68 30.40 13.92
CA ALA A 123 19.15 30.52 15.30
C ALA A 123 19.81 31.89 15.46
#